data_AF-A0A7S3ESI1-F1
#
_entry.id   AF-A0A7S3ESI1-F1
#
_cell.length_a   1.000
_cell.length_b   1.000
_cell.length_c   1.000
_cell.angle_alpha   90.00
_cell.angle_beta   90.00
_cell.angle_gamma   90.00
#
_symmetry.space_group_name_H-M   'P 1'
#
loop_
_entity.id
_entity.type
_entity.pdbx_description
1 polymer ?
#
loop_
_entity_poly.entity_id
_entity_poly.type
_entity_poly.pdbx_seq_one_letter_code
_entity_poly.pdbx_strand_id
1 'polypeptide(L)'
;MVRPEVLRLVSLPMWSTLNPRALSRHLASQPQLQQPWRSVQKRRKKEAKLPSPPASSRHEKEFIPNLLKGFLGALDSWEPASNDVDCVSDALARFLERTLELVIDLLAQLPTRRFFHAVLLDCHLLERAILSKFATEGGVQAALFKQLLKMVDFYEKFEIDDHRGTAVSDADMKALRCEQLQSLQRAAFRIDGLQDFALSNLSAVDSAAALTSHFGRLHPAQIAQIAEALGLLHSAEQGEQLGKRFLVQLLVHRYERRIPQHESIGQLPLYPDESMPWDPAIVPKAEFRGDTCLALPKLNLQFLTLNDYLMRNFNLFRLEATYEIKEDIEDAVQRLQPRRHLNGETKFKGWARMALPVQELKLFKVGKPFLGEARPSEVRAECSVTLAGCRAEVAQEWTQLRRHDVVFLLTIDSPIENGKDTALPFAERSGLRCVRGAEVVQVVDEEGHVYTGESENDQGLRGNLRKLELQLDTAQYHLDAQAMAEGRAGDIYQTFNVLLRRKPKENNFKPILD
;
A
#
# COMPACT_ATOMS: atom_id res chain seq x y z
N MET A 1 -30.30 -16.78 -5.61
CA MET A 1 -31.18 -15.62 -5.86
C MET A 1 -30.41 -14.39 -6.33
N VAL A 2 -29.31 -13.97 -5.66
CA VAL A 2 -28.57 -12.74 -6.02
C VAL A 2 -27.71 -12.87 -7.30
N ARG A 3 -26.97 -13.98 -7.44
CA ARG A 3 -26.04 -14.23 -8.57
C ARG A 3 -26.61 -13.97 -9.99
N PRO A 4 -27.79 -14.48 -10.39
CA PRO A 4 -28.30 -14.28 -11.75
C PRO A 4 -28.68 -12.83 -12.07
N GLU A 5 -29.02 -12.03 -11.06
CA GLU A 5 -29.36 -10.61 -11.24
C GLU A 5 -28.09 -9.76 -11.33
N VAL A 6 -27.13 -9.98 -10.43
CA VAL A 6 -25.91 -9.15 -10.33
C VAL A 6 -24.90 -9.47 -11.44
N LEU A 7 -24.68 -10.75 -11.78
CA LEU A 7 -23.70 -11.11 -12.81
C LEU A 7 -24.05 -10.55 -14.20
N ARG A 8 -25.34 -10.29 -14.45
CA ARG A 8 -25.78 -9.62 -15.68
C ARG A 8 -25.23 -8.19 -15.79
N LEU A 9 -25.12 -7.49 -14.67
CA LEU A 9 -24.62 -6.11 -14.60
C LEU A 9 -23.10 -6.00 -14.86
N VAL A 10 -22.36 -7.10 -14.72
CA VAL A 10 -20.90 -7.18 -14.92
C VAL A 10 -20.52 -8.15 -16.05
N SER A 11 -21.39 -8.26 -17.06
CA SER A 11 -21.21 -9.20 -18.18
C SER A 11 -20.80 -8.51 -19.49
N LEU A 12 -20.57 -9.33 -20.53
CA LEU A 12 -20.14 -8.89 -21.87
C LEU A 12 -20.89 -7.67 -22.46
N PRO A 13 -22.20 -7.44 -22.24
CA PRO A 13 -22.89 -6.25 -22.77
C PRO A 13 -22.28 -4.91 -22.35
N MET A 14 -21.59 -4.83 -21.21
CA MET A 14 -20.87 -3.61 -20.80
C MET A 14 -19.82 -3.17 -21.83
N TRP A 15 -19.22 -4.11 -22.57
CA TRP A 15 -18.21 -3.79 -23.59
C TRP A 15 -18.73 -2.92 -24.74
N SER A 16 -20.04 -2.66 -24.80
CA SER A 16 -20.62 -1.70 -25.73
C SER A 16 -20.34 -0.23 -25.39
N THR A 17 -19.78 0.06 -24.22
CA THR A 17 -19.30 1.39 -23.86
C THR A 17 -17.82 1.62 -24.14
N LEU A 18 -17.07 0.56 -24.47
CA LEU A 18 -15.63 0.65 -24.73
C LEU A 18 -15.33 1.43 -26.00
N ASN A 19 -14.14 2.02 -26.03
CA ASN A 19 -13.54 2.51 -27.25
C ASN A 19 -13.55 1.42 -28.36
N PRO A 20 -14.00 1.73 -29.60
CA PRO A 20 -14.04 0.76 -30.69
C PRO A 20 -12.70 0.06 -30.97
N ARG A 21 -11.57 0.77 -30.90
CA ARG A 21 -10.22 0.19 -31.08
C ARG A 21 -9.84 -0.72 -29.91
N ALA A 22 -10.22 -0.37 -28.68
CA ALA A 22 -10.01 -1.22 -27.51
C ALA A 22 -10.86 -2.50 -27.60
N LEU A 23 -12.15 -2.35 -27.93
CA LEU A 23 -13.08 -3.46 -28.15
C LEU A 23 -12.57 -4.44 -29.21
N SER A 24 -12.13 -3.93 -30.37
CA SER A 24 -11.57 -4.78 -31.43
C SER A 24 -10.34 -5.56 -30.96
N ARG A 25 -9.45 -4.94 -30.18
CA ARG A 25 -8.27 -5.63 -29.60
C ARG A 25 -8.69 -6.72 -28.61
N HIS A 26 -9.61 -6.43 -27.69
CA HIS A 26 -10.11 -7.42 -26.74
C HIS A 26 -10.76 -8.62 -27.45
N LEU A 27 -11.60 -8.39 -28.47
CA LEU A 27 -12.23 -9.45 -29.26
C LEU A 27 -11.24 -10.24 -30.14
N ALA A 28 -10.15 -9.60 -30.58
CA ALA A 28 -9.07 -10.28 -31.31
C ALA A 28 -8.26 -11.18 -30.36
N SER A 29 -7.98 -10.71 -29.15
CA SER A 29 -7.26 -11.49 -28.12
C SER A 29 -8.06 -12.68 -27.59
N GLN A 30 -9.40 -12.64 -27.70
CA GLN A 30 -10.30 -13.69 -27.22
C GLN A 30 -11.30 -14.11 -28.32
N PRO A 31 -10.88 -14.91 -29.32
CA PRO A 31 -11.71 -15.28 -30.47
C PRO A 31 -13.05 -15.92 -30.09
N GLN A 32 -13.10 -16.65 -28.98
CA GLN A 32 -14.30 -17.30 -28.44
C GLN A 32 -15.42 -16.31 -28.08
N LEU A 33 -15.11 -15.03 -27.86
CA LEU A 33 -16.09 -13.99 -27.55
C LEU A 33 -16.74 -13.37 -28.79
N GLN A 34 -16.23 -13.62 -30.00
CA GLN A 34 -16.77 -13.01 -31.22
C GLN A 34 -18.22 -13.42 -31.49
N GLN A 35 -18.55 -14.71 -31.32
CA GLN A 35 -19.93 -15.20 -31.52
C GLN A 35 -20.89 -14.70 -30.43
N PRO A 36 -20.57 -14.81 -29.12
CA PRO A 36 -21.35 -14.16 -28.06
C PRO A 36 -21.58 -12.67 -28.30
N TRP A 37 -20.54 -11.94 -28.72
CA TRP A 37 -20.63 -10.51 -29.01
C TRP A 37 -21.61 -10.20 -30.14
N ARG A 38 -21.54 -10.96 -31.25
CA ARG A 38 -22.50 -10.84 -32.36
C ARG A 38 -23.94 -11.11 -31.90
N SER A 39 -24.14 -12.08 -31.00
CA SER A 39 -25.45 -12.38 -30.41
C SER A 39 -25.97 -11.23 -29.54
N VAL A 40 -25.11 -10.63 -28.71
CA VAL A 40 -25.44 -9.42 -27.94
C VAL A 40 -25.86 -8.30 -28.89
N GLN A 41 -25.08 -8.01 -29.94
CA GLN A 41 -25.42 -6.97 -30.92
C GLN A 41 -26.74 -7.25 -31.64
N LYS A 42 -26.99 -8.50 -32.06
CA LYS A 42 -28.26 -8.90 -32.69
C LYS A 42 -29.45 -8.69 -31.76
N ARG A 43 -29.33 -9.09 -30.48
CA ARG A 43 -30.36 -8.89 -29.46
C ARG A 43 -30.66 -7.41 -29.28
N ARG A 44 -29.62 -6.57 -29.16
CA ARG A 44 -29.76 -5.11 -29.02
C ARG A 44 -30.43 -4.45 -30.21
N LYS A 45 -30.08 -4.86 -31.45
CA LYS A 45 -30.74 -4.35 -32.67
C LYS A 45 -32.23 -4.72 -32.73
N LYS A 46 -32.64 -5.85 -32.15
CA LYS A 46 -34.06 -6.23 -32.04
C LYS A 46 -34.76 -5.40 -30.97
N GLU A 47 -34.15 -5.25 -29.80
CA GLU A 47 -34.72 -4.49 -28.69
C GLU A 47 -34.86 -2.99 -29.02
N ALA A 48 -33.93 -2.41 -29.76
CA ALA A 48 -34.00 -1.01 -30.20
C ALA A 48 -35.18 -0.71 -31.14
N LYS A 49 -35.82 -1.74 -31.72
CA LYS A 49 -37.04 -1.60 -32.54
C LYS A 49 -38.33 -1.70 -31.72
N LEU A 50 -38.23 -2.07 -30.44
CA LEU A 50 -39.40 -2.12 -29.56
C LEU A 50 -39.77 -0.70 -29.11
N PRO A 51 -41.08 -0.38 -28.95
CA PRO A 51 -41.51 0.92 -28.45
C PRO A 51 -40.99 1.22 -27.03
N SER A 52 -40.80 0.17 -26.22
CA SER A 52 -40.23 0.23 -24.88
C SER A 52 -39.26 -0.95 -24.70
N PRO A 53 -37.94 -0.74 -24.85
CA PRO A 53 -36.95 -1.78 -24.62
C PRO A 53 -36.90 -2.15 -23.14
N PRO A 54 -36.61 -3.43 -22.80
CA PRO A 54 -36.60 -3.88 -21.41
C PRO A 54 -35.51 -3.16 -20.60
N ALA A 55 -35.91 -2.60 -19.45
CA ALA A 55 -35.01 -1.88 -18.54
C ALA A 55 -33.83 -2.75 -18.10
N SER A 56 -34.04 -4.05 -17.87
CA SER A 56 -32.99 -5.02 -17.55
C SER A 56 -31.86 -5.04 -18.58
N SER A 57 -32.20 -5.01 -19.86
CA SER A 57 -31.21 -4.93 -20.94
C SER A 57 -30.45 -3.62 -20.87
N ARG A 58 -31.11 -2.48 -20.61
CA ARG A 58 -30.41 -1.20 -20.42
C ARG A 58 -29.43 -1.25 -19.23
N HIS A 59 -29.85 -1.81 -18.09
CA HIS A 59 -29.03 -1.93 -16.89
C HIS A 59 -27.79 -2.81 -17.11
N GLU A 60 -27.90 -3.92 -17.85
CA GLU A 60 -26.74 -4.77 -18.24
C GLU A 60 -25.62 -4.01 -18.96
N LYS A 61 -25.97 -2.93 -19.66
CA LYS A 61 -25.01 -2.09 -20.38
C LYS A 61 -24.53 -0.93 -19.53
N GLU A 62 -25.46 -0.25 -18.87
CA GLU A 62 -25.23 1.12 -18.39
C GLU A 62 -25.03 1.23 -16.88
N PHE A 63 -25.40 0.22 -16.08
CA PHE A 63 -25.39 0.35 -14.62
C PHE A 63 -23.98 0.65 -14.07
N ILE A 64 -23.01 -0.23 -14.32
CA ILE A 64 -21.64 -0.04 -13.85
C ILE A 64 -20.97 1.17 -14.53
N PRO A 65 -21.02 1.34 -15.87
CA PRO A 65 -20.43 2.53 -16.51
C PRO A 65 -21.03 3.85 -15.99
N ASN A 66 -22.33 3.93 -15.73
CA ASN A 66 -22.94 5.14 -15.19
C ASN A 66 -22.59 5.36 -13.72
N LEU A 67 -22.39 4.29 -12.93
CA LEU A 67 -21.88 4.41 -11.57
C LEU A 67 -20.45 5.00 -11.57
N LEU A 68 -19.57 4.52 -12.46
CA LEU A 68 -18.22 5.06 -12.60
C LEU A 68 -18.23 6.51 -13.09
N LYS A 69 -19.13 6.86 -14.03
CA LYS A 69 -19.33 8.26 -14.45
C LYS A 69 -19.83 9.14 -13.31
N GLY A 70 -20.76 8.63 -12.49
CA GLY A 70 -21.26 9.32 -11.30
C GLY A 70 -20.16 9.57 -10.27
N PHE A 71 -19.28 8.59 -10.05
CA PHE A 71 -18.09 8.73 -9.22
C PHE A 71 -17.15 9.82 -9.74
N LEU A 72 -16.84 9.81 -11.04
CA LEU A 72 -15.98 10.82 -11.64
C LEU A 72 -16.61 12.22 -11.60
N GLY A 73 -17.93 12.33 -11.84
CA GLY A 73 -18.65 13.59 -11.70
C GLY A 73 -18.69 14.11 -10.25
N ALA A 74 -18.79 13.21 -9.27
CA ALA A 74 -18.70 13.55 -7.86
C ALA A 74 -17.31 14.08 -7.49
N LEU A 75 -16.25 13.46 -8.01
CA LEU A 75 -14.87 13.95 -7.84
C LEU A 75 -14.66 15.33 -8.47
N ASP A 76 -15.18 15.54 -9.67
CA ASP A 76 -15.06 16.82 -10.38
C ASP A 76 -15.86 17.94 -9.68
N SER A 77 -16.93 17.58 -8.93
CA SER A 77 -17.76 18.54 -8.19
C SER A 77 -17.22 18.93 -6.82
N TRP A 78 -16.19 18.24 -6.32
CA TRP A 78 -15.62 18.54 -5.00
C TRP A 78 -14.76 19.80 -5.07
N GLU A 79 -14.97 20.71 -4.11
CA GLU A 79 -14.18 21.92 -3.94
C GLU A 79 -13.63 21.97 -2.49
N PRO A 80 -12.42 22.52 -2.28
CA PRO A 80 -11.85 22.66 -0.95
C PRO A 80 -12.71 23.62 -0.12
N ALA A 81 -13.21 23.15 1.03
CA ALA A 81 -14.04 23.95 1.92
C ALA A 81 -13.26 25.17 2.46
N SER A 82 -13.87 26.36 2.40
CA SER A 82 -13.21 27.62 2.75
C SER A 82 -13.23 27.97 4.24
N ASN A 83 -14.00 27.26 5.06
CA ASN A 83 -13.96 27.17 6.54
C ASN A 83 -15.34 26.69 7.02
N ASP A 84 -15.56 25.37 7.08
CA ASP A 84 -16.40 24.67 8.06
C ASP A 84 -16.59 23.21 7.61
N VAL A 85 -16.67 22.31 8.58
CA VAL A 85 -16.83 20.87 8.36
C VAL A 85 -18.27 20.57 7.96
N ASP A 86 -18.58 20.73 6.68
CA ASP A 86 -19.90 20.41 6.15
C ASP A 86 -20.15 18.90 6.07
N CYS A 87 -21.29 18.46 6.60
CA CYS A 87 -21.79 17.08 6.51
C CYS A 87 -21.94 16.58 5.05
N VAL A 88 -22.07 17.50 4.09
CA VAL A 88 -22.15 17.21 2.65
C VAL A 88 -20.81 16.73 2.10
N SER A 89 -19.69 17.31 2.56
CA SER A 89 -18.34 16.85 2.17
C SER A 89 -18.08 15.42 2.67
N ASP A 90 -18.57 15.10 3.87
CA ASP A 90 -18.44 13.78 4.49
C ASP A 90 -19.30 12.72 3.78
N ALA A 91 -20.52 13.06 3.35
CA ALA A 91 -21.35 12.17 2.53
C ALA A 91 -20.73 11.88 1.15
N LEU A 92 -20.13 12.89 0.51
CA LEU A 92 -19.41 12.73 -0.75
C LEU A 92 -18.19 11.81 -0.56
N ALA A 93 -17.36 12.07 0.45
CA ALA A 93 -16.19 11.24 0.76
C ALA A 93 -16.60 9.78 0.95
N ARG A 94 -17.64 9.51 1.76
CA ARG A 94 -18.17 8.15 1.93
C ARG A 94 -18.65 7.51 0.63
N PHE A 95 -19.33 8.27 -0.23
CA PHE A 95 -19.77 7.77 -1.54
C PHE A 95 -18.57 7.36 -2.42
N LEU A 96 -17.52 8.19 -2.45
CA LEU A 96 -16.30 7.92 -3.20
C LEU A 96 -15.60 6.67 -2.67
N GLU A 97 -15.41 6.59 -1.35
CA GLU A 97 -14.76 5.47 -0.67
C GLU A 97 -15.52 4.15 -0.86
N ARG A 98 -16.84 4.14 -0.69
CA ARG A 98 -17.67 2.93 -0.91
C ARG A 98 -17.70 2.51 -2.39
N THR A 99 -17.60 3.47 -3.30
CA THR A 99 -17.48 3.15 -4.73
C THR A 99 -16.14 2.50 -5.02
N LEU A 100 -15.03 3.00 -4.46
CA LEU A 100 -13.73 2.36 -4.60
C LEU A 100 -13.70 0.96 -3.95
N GLU A 101 -14.31 0.79 -2.78
CA GLU A 101 -14.48 -0.52 -2.14
C GLU A 101 -15.19 -1.51 -3.07
N LEU A 102 -16.28 -1.08 -3.73
CA LEU A 102 -16.96 -1.89 -4.74
C LEU A 102 -16.06 -2.21 -5.94
N VAL A 103 -15.30 -1.23 -6.45
CA VAL A 103 -14.34 -1.45 -7.55
C VAL A 103 -13.29 -2.50 -7.17
N ILE A 104 -12.73 -2.41 -5.96
CA ILE A 104 -11.79 -3.39 -5.42
C ILE A 104 -12.42 -4.77 -5.41
N ASP A 105 -13.62 -4.92 -4.83
CA ASP A 105 -14.30 -6.21 -4.72
C ASP A 105 -14.62 -6.82 -6.10
N LEU A 106 -15.04 -5.99 -7.07
CA LEU A 106 -15.31 -6.42 -8.44
C LEU A 106 -14.02 -6.86 -9.17
N LEU A 107 -12.88 -6.20 -8.93
CA LEU A 107 -11.59 -6.58 -9.51
C LEU A 107 -10.96 -7.79 -8.82
N ALA A 108 -11.27 -8.02 -7.55
CA ALA A 108 -10.68 -9.04 -6.68
C ALA A 108 -11.32 -10.43 -6.83
N GLN A 109 -12.33 -10.57 -7.70
CA GLN A 109 -12.99 -11.83 -8.02
C GLN A 109 -13.09 -12.04 -9.54
N LEU A 110 -12.70 -13.22 -10.02
CA LEU A 110 -12.62 -13.50 -11.46
C LEU A 110 -13.98 -13.36 -12.20
N PRO A 111 -15.13 -13.81 -11.67
CA PRO A 111 -16.41 -13.73 -12.38
C PRO A 111 -16.87 -12.30 -12.66
N THR A 112 -16.56 -11.36 -11.78
CA THR A 112 -16.88 -9.93 -11.90
C THR A 112 -15.80 -9.20 -12.70
N ARG A 113 -14.53 -9.52 -12.47
CA ARG A 113 -13.36 -8.91 -13.11
C ARG A 113 -13.37 -9.06 -14.63
N ARG A 114 -13.71 -10.26 -15.13
CA ARG A 114 -13.55 -10.68 -16.53
C ARG A 114 -13.94 -9.65 -17.59
N PHE A 115 -15.08 -8.98 -17.40
CA PHE A 115 -15.56 -7.95 -18.33
C PHE A 115 -15.44 -6.55 -17.75
N PHE A 116 -15.48 -6.42 -16.43
CA PHE A 116 -15.38 -5.15 -15.72
C PHE A 116 -14.00 -4.49 -15.88
N HIS A 117 -12.91 -5.26 -15.83
CA HIS A 117 -11.56 -4.71 -15.87
C HIS A 117 -11.29 -3.85 -17.11
N ALA A 118 -11.71 -4.31 -18.30
CA ALA A 118 -11.61 -3.53 -19.54
C ALA A 118 -12.40 -2.20 -19.48
N VAL A 119 -13.58 -2.21 -18.85
CA VAL A 119 -14.42 -1.02 -18.69
C VAL A 119 -13.80 -0.02 -17.71
N LEU A 120 -13.19 -0.52 -16.63
CA LEU A 120 -12.48 0.32 -15.68
C LEU A 120 -11.31 1.06 -16.34
N LEU A 121 -10.49 0.34 -17.11
CA LEU A 121 -9.35 0.90 -17.84
C LEU A 121 -9.79 1.97 -18.86
N ASP A 122 -10.89 1.75 -19.56
CA ASP A 122 -11.45 2.68 -20.56
C ASP A 122 -12.03 3.95 -19.93
N CYS A 123 -12.43 3.89 -18.66
CA CYS A 123 -12.91 5.06 -17.91
C CYS A 123 -11.78 5.91 -17.32
N HIS A 124 -10.53 5.41 -17.31
CA HIS A 124 -9.35 6.06 -16.71
C HIS A 124 -9.60 6.49 -15.26
N LEU A 125 -10.24 5.61 -14.48
CA LEU A 125 -10.70 5.95 -13.13
C LEU A 125 -9.53 6.30 -12.22
N LEU A 126 -8.46 5.50 -12.23
CA LEU A 126 -7.29 5.72 -11.37
C LEU A 126 -6.60 7.04 -11.70
N GLU A 127 -6.32 7.30 -12.98
CA GLU A 127 -5.58 8.48 -13.40
C GLU A 127 -6.36 9.76 -13.09
N ARG A 128 -7.69 9.75 -13.30
CA ARG A 128 -8.55 10.87 -12.94
C ARG A 128 -8.67 11.05 -11.43
N ALA A 129 -8.82 9.95 -10.68
CA ALA A 129 -8.97 10.00 -9.23
C ALA A 129 -7.70 10.49 -8.52
N ILE A 130 -6.52 10.01 -8.93
CA ILE A 130 -5.23 10.43 -8.37
C ILE A 130 -4.96 11.92 -8.62
N LEU A 131 -5.37 12.43 -9.79
CA LEU A 131 -5.19 13.84 -10.16
C LEU A 131 -6.28 14.78 -9.65
N SER A 132 -7.35 14.25 -9.05
CA SER A 132 -8.48 15.05 -8.57
C SER A 132 -8.06 16.05 -7.49
N LYS A 133 -8.82 17.15 -7.38
CA LYS A 133 -8.67 18.10 -6.27
C LYS A 133 -8.87 17.40 -4.92
N PHE A 134 -9.82 16.48 -4.81
CA PHE A 134 -10.04 15.71 -3.59
C PHE A 134 -8.79 14.93 -3.17
N ALA A 135 -8.13 14.23 -4.09
CA ALA A 135 -6.89 13.53 -3.79
C ALA A 135 -5.74 14.49 -3.44
N THR A 136 -5.60 15.62 -4.14
CA THR A 136 -4.43 16.50 -3.97
C THR A 136 -4.58 17.46 -2.79
N GLU A 137 -5.77 17.97 -2.54
CA GLU A 137 -6.07 19.06 -1.61
C GLU A 137 -7.01 18.63 -0.46
N GLY A 138 -7.60 17.43 -0.49
CA GLY A 138 -8.54 16.95 0.52
C GLY A 138 -7.95 16.56 1.89
N GLY A 139 -6.63 16.75 2.08
CA GLY A 139 -5.97 16.55 3.38
C GLY A 139 -6.28 15.19 4.03
N VAL A 140 -6.72 15.23 5.29
CA VAL A 140 -7.07 14.06 6.10
C VAL A 140 -8.33 13.34 5.59
N GLN A 141 -9.31 14.07 5.03
CA GLN A 141 -10.55 13.48 4.49
C GLN A 141 -10.27 12.56 3.30
N ALA A 142 -9.22 12.82 2.53
CA ALA A 142 -8.82 12.00 1.39
C ALA A 142 -7.83 10.87 1.76
N ALA A 143 -7.48 10.69 3.04
CA ALA A 143 -6.48 9.70 3.44
C ALA A 143 -6.91 8.26 3.12
N LEU A 144 -8.10 7.85 3.57
CA LEU A 144 -8.67 6.53 3.29
C LEU A 144 -8.91 6.34 1.78
N PHE A 145 -9.45 7.36 1.11
CA PHE A 145 -9.61 7.36 -0.35
C PHE A 145 -8.30 7.06 -1.10
N LYS A 146 -7.18 7.70 -0.74
CA LYS A 146 -5.86 7.43 -1.34
C LYS A 146 -5.39 6.00 -1.10
N GLN A 147 -5.65 5.44 0.07
CA GLN A 147 -5.30 4.05 0.38
C GLN A 147 -6.13 3.07 -0.46
N LEU A 148 -7.43 3.31 -0.60
CA LEU A 148 -8.31 2.53 -1.48
C LEU A 148 -7.86 2.64 -2.95
N LEU A 149 -7.42 3.81 -3.40
CA LEU A 149 -6.84 3.96 -4.74
C LEU A 149 -5.59 3.10 -4.95
N LYS A 150 -4.71 2.98 -3.94
CA LYS A 150 -3.56 2.06 -4.01
C LYS A 150 -4.01 0.60 -4.12
N MET A 151 -5.10 0.21 -3.45
CA MET A 151 -5.67 -1.13 -3.59
C MET A 151 -6.27 -1.36 -4.98
N VAL A 152 -6.98 -0.37 -5.53
CA VAL A 152 -7.48 -0.44 -6.92
C VAL A 152 -6.31 -0.56 -7.89
N ASP A 153 -5.23 0.22 -7.70
CA ASP A 153 -4.01 0.14 -8.51
C ASP A 153 -3.39 -1.27 -8.49
N PHE A 154 -3.27 -1.86 -7.29
CA PHE A 154 -2.79 -3.23 -7.13
C PHE A 154 -3.64 -4.24 -7.91
N TYR A 155 -4.97 -4.20 -7.75
CA TYR A 155 -5.84 -5.16 -8.42
C TYR A 155 -6.00 -4.90 -9.92
N GLU A 156 -6.00 -3.65 -10.38
CA GLU A 156 -6.00 -3.33 -11.81
C GLU A 156 -4.75 -3.92 -12.48
N LYS A 157 -3.59 -3.75 -11.85
CA LYS A 157 -2.30 -4.22 -12.38
C LYS A 157 -1.99 -5.69 -12.07
N PHE A 158 -2.90 -6.41 -11.44
CA PHE A 158 -2.71 -7.80 -11.01
C PHE A 158 -2.40 -8.75 -12.17
N GLU A 159 -1.43 -9.65 -11.97
CA GLU A 159 -0.82 -10.48 -13.02
C GLU A 159 -1.64 -11.76 -13.30
N ILE A 160 -2.84 -11.58 -13.86
CA ILE A 160 -3.79 -12.65 -14.20
C ILE A 160 -4.40 -12.48 -15.59
N ASP A 161 -4.65 -13.59 -16.28
CA ASP A 161 -5.52 -13.61 -17.46
C ASP A 161 -7.00 -13.54 -17.02
N ASP A 162 -7.67 -12.41 -17.30
CA ASP A 162 -9.06 -12.15 -16.92
C ASP A 162 -10.08 -13.18 -17.43
N HIS A 163 -9.76 -13.89 -18.51
CA HIS A 163 -10.66 -14.87 -19.12
C HIS A 163 -10.36 -16.29 -18.67
N ARG A 164 -9.08 -16.68 -18.66
CA ARG A 164 -8.63 -18.01 -18.25
C ARG A 164 -8.57 -18.17 -16.73
N GLY A 165 -8.32 -17.10 -15.99
CA GLY A 165 -8.11 -17.12 -14.55
C GLY A 165 -6.75 -17.68 -14.14
N THR A 166 -5.80 -17.79 -15.08
CA THR A 166 -4.46 -18.29 -14.82
C THR A 166 -3.50 -17.14 -14.54
N ALA A 167 -2.63 -17.32 -13.55
CA ALA A 167 -1.53 -16.38 -13.31
C ALA A 167 -0.67 -16.24 -14.58
N VAL A 168 -0.27 -15.02 -14.91
CA VAL A 168 0.62 -14.76 -16.05
C VAL A 168 2.05 -14.99 -15.60
N SER A 169 2.85 -15.69 -16.39
CA SER A 169 4.27 -15.93 -16.05
C SER A 169 5.09 -14.66 -16.19
N ASP A 170 6.21 -14.56 -15.46
CA ASP A 170 7.14 -13.41 -15.58
C ASP A 170 7.64 -13.21 -17.01
N ALA A 171 7.85 -14.30 -17.77
CA ALA A 171 8.28 -14.24 -19.16
C ALA A 171 7.19 -13.66 -20.06
N ASP A 172 5.94 -14.11 -19.89
CA ASP A 172 4.78 -13.60 -20.64
C ASP A 172 4.50 -12.14 -20.28
N MET A 173 4.62 -11.77 -19.00
CA MET A 173 4.50 -10.38 -18.54
C MET A 173 5.54 -9.47 -19.19
N LYS A 174 6.81 -9.92 -19.25
CA LYS A 174 7.90 -9.19 -19.93
C LYS A 174 7.62 -9.04 -21.42
N ALA A 175 7.19 -10.11 -22.10
CA ALA A 175 6.86 -10.09 -23.52
C ALA A 175 5.70 -9.12 -23.81
N LEU A 176 4.62 -9.19 -23.03
CA LEU A 176 3.46 -8.30 -23.15
C LEU A 176 3.85 -6.83 -22.97
N ARG A 177 4.71 -6.51 -21.99
CA ARG A 177 5.19 -5.15 -21.78
C ARG A 177 6.08 -4.66 -22.93
N CYS A 178 6.97 -5.51 -23.44
CA CYS A 178 7.78 -5.16 -24.60
C CYS A 178 6.91 -4.82 -25.81
N GLU A 179 5.87 -5.61 -26.07
CA GLU A 179 4.93 -5.35 -27.16
C GLU A 179 4.16 -4.04 -26.97
N GLN A 180 3.72 -3.76 -25.73
CA GLN A 180 3.05 -2.50 -25.38
C GLN A 180 3.97 -1.29 -25.61
N LEU A 181 5.19 -1.31 -25.09
CA LEU A 181 6.16 -0.23 -25.27
C LEU A 181 6.57 -0.07 -26.74
N GLN A 182 6.78 -1.14 -27.48
CA GLN A 182 7.05 -1.06 -28.92
C GLN A 182 5.86 -0.44 -29.67
N SER A 183 4.63 -0.74 -29.28
CA SER A 183 3.44 -0.11 -29.86
C SER A 183 3.41 1.40 -29.57
N LEU A 184 3.79 1.81 -28.36
CA LEU A 184 3.98 3.23 -28.00
C LEU A 184 5.08 3.87 -28.84
N GLN A 185 6.24 3.23 -29.01
CA GLN A 185 7.33 3.74 -29.85
C GLN A 185 6.91 3.91 -31.32
N ARG A 186 6.14 2.95 -31.88
CA ARG A 186 5.60 3.06 -33.25
C ARG A 186 4.63 4.24 -33.40
N ALA A 187 3.82 4.52 -32.38
CA ALA A 187 2.93 5.68 -32.38
C ALA A 187 3.72 6.99 -32.23
N ALA A 188 4.70 7.00 -31.32
CA ALA A 188 5.58 8.14 -31.04
C ALA A 188 6.46 8.52 -32.25
N PHE A 189 6.91 7.55 -33.05
CA PHE A 189 7.75 7.79 -34.23
C PHE A 189 7.09 8.69 -35.27
N ARG A 190 5.75 8.74 -35.29
CA ARG A 190 4.96 9.56 -36.22
C ARG A 190 4.80 11.01 -35.75
N ILE A 191 5.28 11.34 -34.55
CA ILE A 191 5.13 12.66 -33.93
C ILE A 191 6.48 13.37 -33.93
N ASP A 192 6.49 14.61 -34.41
CA ASP A 192 7.68 15.44 -34.43
C ASP A 192 8.20 15.71 -33.01
N GLY A 193 9.48 15.43 -32.79
CA GLY A 193 10.16 15.62 -31.50
C GLY A 193 10.21 14.38 -30.61
N LEU A 194 9.69 13.24 -31.07
CA LEU A 194 9.74 11.95 -30.35
C LEU A 194 10.52 10.85 -31.08
N GLN A 195 11.21 11.16 -32.17
CA GLN A 195 12.01 10.17 -32.90
C GLN A 195 13.09 9.54 -32.03
N ASP A 196 13.77 10.33 -31.20
CA ASP A 196 14.79 9.83 -30.27
C ASP A 196 14.20 8.86 -29.24
N PHE A 197 13.02 9.17 -28.68
CA PHE A 197 12.28 8.27 -27.79
C PHE A 197 11.88 6.97 -28.50
N ALA A 198 11.40 7.07 -29.74
CA ALA A 198 10.94 5.94 -30.53
C ALA A 198 12.08 4.98 -30.92
N LEU A 199 13.30 5.48 -31.04
CA LEU A 199 14.50 4.70 -31.40
C LEU A 199 15.33 4.24 -30.20
N SER A 200 15.00 4.71 -29.00
CA SER A 200 15.69 4.35 -27.76
C SER A 200 15.43 2.89 -27.37
N ASN A 201 16.33 2.31 -26.57
CA ASN A 201 16.11 1.00 -25.94
C ASN A 201 14.95 1.08 -24.94
N LEU A 202 14.17 0.00 -24.85
CA LEU A 202 12.97 -0.06 -23.99
C LEU A 202 13.27 0.29 -22.53
N SER A 203 14.39 -0.21 -21.99
CA SER A 203 14.77 0.00 -20.60
C SER A 203 15.27 1.42 -20.27
N ALA A 204 15.52 2.27 -21.26
CA ALA A 204 15.85 3.69 -21.02
C ALA A 204 14.59 4.56 -20.95
N VAL A 205 13.48 4.09 -21.51
CA VAL A 205 12.27 4.88 -21.70
C VAL A 205 11.07 4.38 -20.89
N ASP A 206 11.22 3.29 -20.13
CA ASP A 206 10.14 2.66 -19.37
C ASP A 206 10.01 3.17 -17.92
N SER A 207 10.85 4.09 -17.46
CA SER A 207 10.70 4.70 -16.13
C SER A 207 9.69 5.85 -16.12
N ALA A 208 8.96 6.06 -15.02
CA ALA A 208 8.05 7.20 -14.88
C ALA A 208 8.74 8.55 -15.13
N ALA A 209 9.97 8.72 -14.64
CA ALA A 209 10.75 9.94 -14.84
C ALA A 209 11.07 10.18 -16.33
N ALA A 210 11.50 9.13 -17.05
CA ALA A 210 11.77 9.24 -18.49
C ALA A 210 10.49 9.54 -19.28
N LEU A 211 9.42 8.77 -19.06
CA LEU A 211 8.12 8.97 -19.72
C LEU A 211 7.60 10.39 -19.48
N THR A 212 7.65 10.87 -18.23
CA THR A 212 7.23 12.23 -17.86
C THR A 212 8.08 13.29 -18.56
N SER A 213 9.40 13.09 -18.64
CA SER A 213 10.32 14.04 -19.30
C SER A 213 10.08 14.13 -20.80
N HIS A 214 9.84 13.00 -21.49
CA HIS A 214 9.58 12.97 -22.93
C HIS A 214 8.21 13.55 -23.28
N PHE A 215 7.13 13.03 -22.67
CA PHE A 215 5.77 13.49 -23.00
C PHE A 215 5.44 14.86 -22.42
N GLY A 216 6.09 15.25 -21.31
CA GLY A 216 5.93 16.57 -20.70
C GLY A 216 6.36 17.74 -21.59
N ARG A 217 7.20 17.50 -22.60
CA ARG A 217 7.66 18.55 -23.56
C ARG A 217 6.67 18.82 -24.69
N LEU A 218 5.74 17.91 -24.94
CA LEU A 218 4.84 17.97 -26.10
C LEU A 218 3.62 18.85 -25.86
N HIS A 219 2.98 19.25 -26.96
CA HIS A 219 1.68 19.91 -26.92
C HIS A 219 0.58 18.88 -26.57
N PRO A 220 -0.46 19.24 -25.79
CA PRO A 220 -1.55 18.32 -25.42
C PRO A 220 -2.16 17.58 -26.61
N ALA A 221 -2.37 18.26 -27.73
CA ALA A 221 -2.88 17.67 -28.97
C ALA A 221 -2.03 16.51 -29.50
N GLN A 222 -0.69 16.62 -29.42
CA GLN A 222 0.21 15.55 -29.85
C GLN A 222 0.09 14.32 -28.93
N ILE A 223 -0.01 14.55 -27.61
CA ILE A 223 -0.16 13.46 -26.63
C ILE A 223 -1.52 12.78 -26.79
N ALA A 224 -2.58 13.56 -27.02
CA ALA A 224 -3.93 13.05 -27.28
C ALA A 224 -3.97 12.22 -28.57
N GLN A 225 -3.28 12.65 -29.63
CA GLN A 225 -3.15 11.89 -30.88
C GLN A 225 -2.46 10.53 -30.66
N ILE A 226 -1.39 10.49 -29.85
CA ILE A 226 -0.71 9.24 -29.49
C ILE A 226 -1.66 8.31 -28.72
N ALA A 227 -2.33 8.84 -27.70
CA ALA A 227 -3.25 8.06 -26.87
C ALA A 227 -4.46 7.54 -27.67
N GLU A 228 -5.00 8.32 -28.61
CA GLU A 228 -6.04 7.88 -29.53
C GLU A 228 -5.53 6.77 -30.47
N ALA A 229 -4.33 6.93 -31.05
CA ALA A 229 -3.70 5.93 -31.92
C ALA A 229 -3.52 4.57 -31.22
N LEU A 230 -3.20 4.59 -29.92
CA LEU A 230 -3.07 3.42 -29.06
C LEU A 230 -4.42 2.86 -28.56
N GLY A 231 -5.53 3.53 -28.92
CA GLY A 231 -6.88 3.19 -28.51
C GLY A 231 -7.11 3.33 -27.01
N LEU A 232 -6.41 4.27 -26.37
CA LEU A 232 -6.62 4.65 -24.97
C LEU A 232 -7.75 5.69 -24.85
N LEU A 233 -7.89 6.59 -25.83
CA LEU A 233 -8.92 7.64 -25.85
C LEU A 233 -9.91 7.44 -27.00
N HIS A 234 -11.19 7.80 -26.78
CA HIS A 234 -12.23 7.74 -27.81
C HIS A 234 -11.98 8.75 -28.94
N SER A 235 -11.48 9.94 -28.61
CA SER A 235 -11.03 10.95 -29.56
C SER A 235 -9.93 11.82 -28.95
N ALA A 236 -9.07 12.39 -29.80
CA ALA A 236 -8.08 13.37 -29.37
C ALA A 236 -8.72 14.61 -28.71
N GLU A 237 -9.86 15.09 -29.24
CA GLU A 237 -10.61 16.22 -28.69
C GLU A 237 -11.04 16.00 -27.23
N GLN A 238 -11.55 14.80 -26.92
CA GLN A 238 -11.90 14.43 -25.55
C GLN A 238 -10.65 14.42 -24.64
N GLY A 239 -9.54 13.92 -25.16
CA GLY A 239 -8.26 13.90 -24.44
C GLY A 239 -7.75 15.29 -24.10
N GLU A 240 -7.82 16.22 -25.04
CA GLU A 240 -7.38 17.60 -24.84
C GLU A 240 -8.18 18.31 -23.76
N GLN A 241 -9.50 18.05 -23.68
CA GLN A 241 -10.36 18.60 -22.63
C GLN A 241 -9.97 18.12 -21.23
N LEU A 242 -9.41 16.92 -21.10
CA LEU A 242 -8.91 16.38 -19.83
C LEU A 242 -7.55 16.99 -19.42
N GLY A 243 -6.87 17.66 -20.35
CA GLY A 243 -5.68 18.46 -20.09
C GLY A 243 -4.36 17.68 -20.11
N LYS A 244 -3.26 18.45 -20.22
CA LYS A 244 -1.90 17.91 -20.38
C LYS A 244 -1.48 16.96 -19.26
N ARG A 245 -1.76 17.35 -18.01
CA ARG A 245 -1.35 16.61 -16.82
C ARG A 245 -1.97 15.21 -16.80
N PHE A 246 -3.24 15.10 -17.17
CA PHE A 246 -3.93 13.82 -17.32
C PHE A 246 -3.32 12.97 -18.42
N LEU A 247 -3.09 13.54 -19.61
CA LEU A 247 -2.56 12.79 -20.75
C LEU A 247 -1.16 12.22 -20.48
N VAL A 248 -0.30 12.98 -19.81
CA VAL A 248 1.02 12.49 -19.37
C VAL A 248 0.86 11.38 -18.34
N GLN A 249 0.01 11.58 -17.31
CA GLN A 249 -0.23 10.55 -16.29
C GLN A 249 -0.80 9.25 -16.89
N LEU A 250 -1.69 9.34 -17.87
CA LEU A 250 -2.26 8.21 -18.59
C LEU A 250 -1.17 7.36 -19.26
N LEU A 251 -0.24 8.00 -19.96
CA LEU A 251 0.87 7.30 -20.61
C LEU A 251 1.85 6.74 -19.57
N VAL A 252 2.18 7.50 -18.52
CA VAL A 252 3.07 7.02 -17.45
C VAL A 252 2.48 5.79 -16.77
N HIS A 253 1.25 5.87 -16.27
CA HIS A 253 0.59 4.77 -15.55
C HIS A 253 0.46 3.50 -16.41
N ARG A 254 0.23 3.66 -17.72
CA ARG A 254 0.05 2.53 -18.64
C ARG A 254 1.36 1.84 -19.00
N TYR A 255 2.46 2.59 -19.12
CA TYR A 255 3.72 2.13 -19.73
C TYR A 255 4.91 2.09 -18.78
N GLU A 256 4.78 2.58 -17.55
CA GLU A 256 5.83 2.50 -16.53
C GLU A 256 6.20 1.05 -16.20
N ARG A 257 7.51 0.84 -16.03
CA ARG A 257 8.10 -0.40 -15.54
C ARG A 257 7.61 -0.69 -14.14
N ARG A 258 6.89 -1.79 -14.00
CA ARG A 258 6.39 -2.26 -12.69
C ARG A 258 7.36 -3.24 -12.05
N ILE A 259 7.45 -3.15 -10.73
CA ILE A 259 8.12 -4.11 -9.87
C ILE A 259 7.25 -5.38 -9.82
N PRO A 260 7.81 -6.57 -10.08
CA PRO A 260 7.10 -7.83 -9.91
C PRO A 260 6.50 -7.99 -8.51
N GLN A 261 5.41 -8.75 -8.39
CA GLN A 261 4.74 -8.94 -7.09
C GLN A 261 5.67 -9.55 -6.04
N HIS A 262 6.49 -10.55 -6.42
CA HIS A 262 7.41 -11.22 -5.51
C HIS A 262 8.51 -10.28 -4.99
N GLU A 263 9.07 -9.42 -5.85
CA GLU A 263 10.05 -8.41 -5.44
C GLU A 263 9.42 -7.37 -4.49
N SER A 264 8.17 -6.98 -4.77
CA SER A 264 7.44 -6.04 -3.92
C SER A 264 7.25 -6.59 -2.50
N ILE A 265 6.98 -7.89 -2.36
CA ILE A 265 6.84 -8.56 -1.05
C ILE A 265 8.17 -8.57 -0.30
N GLY A 266 9.26 -8.91 -0.98
CA GLY A 266 10.60 -8.92 -0.38
C GLY A 266 11.09 -7.55 0.11
N GLN A 267 10.45 -6.46 -0.34
CA GLN A 267 10.74 -5.09 0.10
C GLN A 267 9.86 -4.63 1.27
N LEU A 268 8.89 -5.43 1.73
CA LEU A 268 8.02 -5.05 2.83
C LEU A 268 8.70 -5.31 4.18
N PRO A 269 8.76 -4.31 5.07
CA PRO A 269 9.09 -4.53 6.47
C PRO A 269 8.10 -5.48 7.15
N LEU A 270 8.63 -6.35 8.00
CA LEU A 270 7.83 -7.32 8.77
C LEU A 270 7.28 -6.71 10.06
N TYR A 271 8.02 -5.78 10.65
CA TYR A 271 7.61 -5.07 11.85
C TYR A 271 6.82 -3.80 11.50
N PRO A 272 5.81 -3.44 12.32
CA PRO A 272 5.15 -2.15 12.16
C PRO A 272 6.07 -1.00 12.56
N ASP A 273 5.91 0.14 11.87
CA ASP A 273 6.55 1.42 12.18
C ASP A 273 5.65 2.30 13.07
N GLU A 274 5.98 3.59 13.21
CA GLU A 274 5.17 4.57 13.95
C GLU A 274 3.91 5.06 13.21
N SER A 275 3.76 4.74 11.92
CA SER A 275 2.65 5.23 11.10
C SER A 275 1.49 4.23 11.07
N MET A 276 1.82 2.95 10.88
CA MET A 276 0.84 1.87 10.68
C MET A 276 -0.10 1.64 11.88
N PRO A 277 0.37 1.56 13.16
CA PRO A 277 -0.49 1.20 14.29
C PRO A 277 -1.56 2.24 14.62
N TRP A 278 -1.30 3.51 14.31
CA TRP A 278 -2.20 4.62 14.61
C TRP A 278 -3.00 5.11 13.39
N ASP A 279 -2.92 4.39 12.27
CA ASP A 279 -3.73 4.66 11.10
C ASP A 279 -5.13 4.01 11.22
N PRO A 280 -6.22 4.81 11.38
CA PRO A 280 -7.56 4.28 11.59
C PRO A 280 -8.15 3.55 10.37
N ALA A 281 -7.58 3.75 9.17
CA ALA A 281 -8.08 3.13 7.94
C ALA A 281 -7.66 1.65 7.80
N ILE A 282 -6.59 1.25 8.47
CA ILE A 282 -6.04 -0.12 8.43
C ILE A 282 -6.00 -0.78 9.81
N VAL A 283 -5.87 -0.01 10.90
CA VAL A 283 -5.93 -0.51 12.28
C VAL A 283 -7.11 0.19 12.98
N PRO A 284 -8.34 -0.34 12.82
CA PRO A 284 -9.53 0.27 13.41
C PRO A 284 -9.50 0.21 14.94
N LYS A 285 -10.27 1.11 15.58
CA LYS A 285 -10.51 1.04 17.03
C LYS A 285 -11.38 -0.17 17.35
N ALA A 286 -11.27 -0.69 18.58
CA ALA A 286 -12.09 -1.81 19.07
C ALA A 286 -13.61 -1.61 18.88
N GLU A 287 -14.07 -0.36 18.90
CA GLU A 287 -15.49 0.01 18.76
C GLU A 287 -15.96 0.20 17.30
N PHE A 288 -15.21 -0.28 16.31
CA PHE A 288 -15.57 -0.12 14.90
C PHE A 288 -16.90 -0.82 14.57
N ARG A 289 -17.89 -0.02 14.10
CA ARG A 289 -19.27 -0.49 13.85
C ARG A 289 -19.54 -0.92 12.41
N GLY A 290 -18.57 -0.76 11.50
CA GLY A 290 -18.73 -1.09 10.08
C GLY A 290 -19.48 -0.04 9.26
N ASP A 291 -19.69 1.16 9.79
CA ASP A 291 -20.33 2.31 9.14
C ASP A 291 -19.44 2.90 8.03
N THR A 292 -18.13 2.93 8.21
CA THR A 292 -17.14 3.28 7.18
C THR A 292 -16.47 2.05 6.58
N CYS A 293 -15.78 2.22 5.46
CA CYS A 293 -14.95 1.15 4.89
C CYS A 293 -13.54 1.20 5.46
N LEU A 294 -12.80 0.11 5.29
CA LEU A 294 -11.40 0.00 5.70
C LEU A 294 -10.57 -0.37 4.47
N ALA A 295 -9.33 0.11 4.41
CA ALA A 295 -8.37 -0.25 3.36
C ALA A 295 -7.75 -1.63 3.63
N LEU A 296 -8.60 -2.63 3.83
CA LEU A 296 -8.22 -3.98 4.22
C LEU A 296 -8.57 -5.01 3.16
N PRO A 297 -7.70 -6.01 2.93
CA PRO A 297 -8.07 -7.17 2.15
C PRO A 297 -9.24 -7.91 2.78
N LYS A 298 -10.11 -8.51 1.94
CA LYS A 298 -11.24 -9.31 2.40
C LYS A 298 -10.99 -10.79 2.15
N LEU A 299 -11.25 -11.61 3.17
CA LEU A 299 -11.30 -13.08 3.02
C LEU A 299 -12.72 -13.50 2.66
N ASN A 300 -12.86 -14.17 1.54
CA ASN A 300 -14.13 -14.71 1.05
C ASN A 300 -13.87 -16.07 0.37
N LEU A 301 -14.81 -16.54 -0.45
CA LEU A 301 -14.75 -17.86 -1.08
C LEU A 301 -13.78 -17.96 -2.25
N GLN A 302 -13.39 -16.83 -2.86
CA GLN A 302 -12.61 -16.82 -4.10
C GLN A 302 -11.45 -15.81 -4.01
N PHE A 303 -10.34 -16.20 -4.65
CA PHE A 303 -9.13 -15.41 -4.77
C PHE A 303 -8.63 -15.44 -6.23
N LEU A 304 -7.89 -14.39 -6.60
CA LEU A 304 -7.07 -14.20 -7.79
C LEU A 304 -6.37 -15.47 -8.24
N THR A 305 -5.38 -15.77 -7.41
CA THR A 305 -4.38 -16.81 -7.57
C THR A 305 -4.01 -17.25 -6.15
N LEU A 306 -3.14 -18.25 -6.04
CA LEU A 306 -2.54 -18.60 -4.74
C LEU A 306 -1.80 -17.40 -4.13
N ASN A 307 -1.11 -16.59 -4.95
CA ASN A 307 -0.41 -15.40 -4.48
C ASN A 307 -1.36 -14.36 -3.88
N ASP A 308 -2.50 -14.11 -4.53
CA ASP A 308 -3.54 -13.23 -3.95
C ASP A 308 -4.00 -13.75 -2.58
N TYR A 309 -4.34 -15.03 -2.48
CA TYR A 309 -4.73 -15.64 -1.21
C TYR A 309 -3.67 -15.44 -0.11
N LEU A 310 -2.41 -15.78 -0.40
CA LEU A 310 -1.32 -15.63 0.56
C LEU A 310 -1.11 -14.17 0.95
N MET A 311 -1.16 -13.24 -0.01
CA MET A 311 -0.99 -11.82 0.25
C MET A 311 -2.09 -11.22 1.11
N ARG A 312 -3.35 -11.65 0.93
CA ARG A 312 -4.44 -11.20 1.81
C ARG A 312 -4.24 -11.69 3.24
N ASN A 313 -3.89 -12.97 3.41
CA ASN A 313 -3.63 -13.54 4.73
C ASN A 313 -2.42 -12.90 5.39
N PHE A 314 -1.30 -12.73 4.66
CA PHE A 314 -0.10 -12.04 5.13
C PHE A 314 -0.43 -10.64 5.65
N ASN A 315 -1.13 -9.83 4.86
CA ASN A 315 -1.48 -8.46 5.25
C ASN A 315 -2.43 -8.43 6.46
N LEU A 316 -3.45 -9.27 6.48
CA LEU A 316 -4.42 -9.31 7.58
C LEU A 316 -3.77 -9.78 8.88
N PHE A 317 -2.94 -10.83 8.82
CA PHE A 317 -2.20 -11.33 9.97
C PHE A 317 -1.21 -10.29 10.50
N ARG A 318 -0.50 -9.60 9.59
CA ARG A 318 0.39 -8.50 9.97
C ARG A 318 -0.37 -7.37 10.67
N LEU A 319 -1.56 -7.01 10.20
CA LEU A 319 -2.35 -5.92 10.77
C LEU A 319 -3.02 -6.31 12.10
N GLU A 320 -3.45 -7.56 12.25
CA GLU A 320 -3.88 -8.10 13.54
C GLU A 320 -2.75 -8.03 14.58
N ALA A 321 -1.56 -8.56 14.25
CA ALA A 321 -0.40 -8.47 15.12
C ALA A 321 -0.03 -7.02 15.46
N THR A 322 -0.17 -6.12 14.48
CA THR A 322 0.07 -4.67 14.68
C THR A 322 -0.91 -4.07 15.69
N TYR A 323 -2.17 -4.51 15.72
CA TYR A 323 -3.15 -4.07 16.72
C TYR A 323 -2.72 -4.47 18.13
N GLU A 324 -2.26 -5.71 18.34
CA GLU A 324 -1.76 -6.14 19.65
C GLU A 324 -0.48 -5.39 20.07
N ILE A 325 0.46 -5.21 19.13
CA ILE A 325 1.70 -4.45 19.37
C ILE A 325 1.38 -3.01 19.77
N LYS A 326 0.37 -2.40 19.14
CA LYS A 326 -0.11 -1.07 19.50
C LYS A 326 -0.55 -1.01 20.97
N GLU A 327 -1.40 -1.95 21.40
CA GLU A 327 -1.88 -1.98 22.79
C GLU A 327 -0.72 -2.13 23.79
N ASP A 328 0.25 -3.00 23.47
CA ASP A 328 1.45 -3.19 24.28
C ASP A 328 2.32 -1.92 24.36
N ILE A 329 2.51 -1.21 23.24
CA ILE A 329 3.23 0.07 23.20
C ILE A 329 2.47 1.12 24.02
N GLU A 330 1.16 1.25 23.84
CA GLU A 330 0.35 2.24 24.54
C GLU A 330 0.39 2.03 26.06
N ASP A 331 0.22 0.79 26.55
CA ASP A 331 0.32 0.47 27.98
C ASP A 331 1.72 0.76 28.52
N ALA A 332 2.78 0.33 27.83
CA ALA A 332 4.15 0.54 28.29
C ALA A 332 4.52 2.03 28.38
N VAL A 333 4.20 2.81 27.35
CA VAL A 333 4.51 4.25 27.31
C VAL A 333 3.70 5.02 28.36
N GLN A 334 2.42 4.67 28.56
CA GLN A 334 1.61 5.28 29.63
C GLN A 334 2.20 5.02 31.01
N ARG A 335 2.70 3.81 31.26
CA ARG A 335 3.32 3.43 32.54
C ARG A 335 4.69 4.07 32.77
N LEU A 336 5.49 4.24 31.73
CA LEU A 336 6.81 4.90 31.82
C LEU A 336 6.72 6.38 32.18
N GLN A 337 5.57 7.03 31.91
CA GLN A 337 5.33 8.44 32.20
C GLN A 337 6.49 9.34 31.71
N PRO A 338 6.74 9.41 30.40
CA PRO A 338 7.79 10.27 29.85
C PRO A 338 7.52 11.74 30.20
N ARG A 339 8.57 12.44 30.64
CA ARG A 339 8.55 13.86 30.98
C ARG A 339 9.76 14.55 30.39
N ARG A 340 9.54 15.71 29.79
CA ARG A 340 10.64 16.58 29.37
C ARG A 340 11.31 17.21 30.59
N HIS A 341 12.62 17.09 30.66
CA HIS A 341 13.46 17.67 31.69
C HIS A 341 13.96 19.06 31.25
N LEU A 342 14.50 19.86 32.17
CA LEU A 342 14.90 21.26 31.94
C LEU A 342 15.99 21.42 30.86
N ASN A 343 16.83 20.39 30.66
CA ASN A 343 17.84 20.32 29.60
C ASN A 343 17.27 19.93 28.23
N GLY A 344 15.96 19.76 28.13
CA GLY A 344 15.27 19.38 26.90
C GLY A 344 15.16 17.87 26.67
N GLU A 345 15.85 17.03 27.45
CA GLU A 345 15.83 15.56 27.32
C GLU A 345 14.56 14.94 27.92
N THR A 346 14.13 13.79 27.38
CA THR A 346 13.03 13.02 27.94
C THR A 346 13.54 12.09 29.04
N LYS A 347 12.95 12.19 30.24
CA LYS A 347 13.20 11.28 31.37
C LYS A 347 11.91 10.53 31.73
N PHE A 348 12.05 9.29 32.15
CA PHE A 348 10.94 8.43 32.55
C PHE A 348 10.78 8.47 34.07
N LYS A 349 9.61 8.89 34.56
CA LYS A 349 9.31 8.94 36.00
C LYS A 349 8.61 7.68 36.50
N GLY A 350 7.90 7.00 35.62
CA GLY A 350 7.23 5.75 35.91
C GLY A 350 8.09 4.54 35.56
N TRP A 351 7.50 3.36 35.72
CA TRP A 351 8.15 2.09 35.42
C TRP A 351 7.16 1.17 34.69
N ALA A 352 7.67 0.40 33.75
CA ALA A 352 6.90 -0.61 33.03
C ALA A 352 7.60 -1.97 33.17
N ARG A 353 6.84 -3.05 33.41
CA ARG A 353 7.41 -4.41 33.47
C ARG A 353 8.00 -4.84 32.13
N MET A 354 7.40 -4.38 31.02
CA MET A 354 7.71 -4.77 29.66
C MET A 354 8.64 -3.81 28.92
N ALA A 355 8.96 -2.63 29.50
CA ALA A 355 9.83 -1.66 28.84
C ALA A 355 10.89 -1.09 29.79
N LEU A 356 12.11 -0.92 29.28
CA LEU A 356 13.24 -0.34 29.99
C LEU A 356 13.85 0.82 29.18
N PRO A 357 14.37 1.87 29.84
CA PRO A 357 15.16 2.89 29.17
C PRO A 357 16.45 2.32 28.55
N VAL A 358 16.75 2.74 27.33
CA VAL A 358 18.01 2.39 26.64
C VAL A 358 19.12 3.28 27.17
N GLN A 359 20.26 2.68 27.54
CA GLN A 359 21.46 3.42 27.90
C GLN A 359 22.27 3.81 26.67
N GLU A 360 22.43 2.87 25.75
CA GLU A 360 23.20 3.05 24.52
C GLU A 360 22.71 2.09 23.45
N LEU A 361 22.62 2.57 22.20
CA LEU A 361 22.40 1.74 21.02
C LEU A 361 23.46 2.04 19.97
N LYS A 362 24.11 1.01 19.44
CA LYS A 362 25.16 1.12 18.42
C LYS A 362 24.93 0.13 17.29
N LEU A 363 24.84 0.63 16.07
CA LEU A 363 24.96 -0.20 14.87
C LEU A 363 26.43 -0.61 14.70
N PHE A 364 26.70 -1.90 14.64
CA PHE A 364 28.08 -2.40 14.47
C PHE A 364 28.27 -3.21 13.19
N LYS A 365 27.19 -3.66 12.52
CA LYS A 365 27.28 -4.41 11.27
C LYS A 365 26.15 -4.06 10.32
N VAL A 366 26.51 -3.69 9.10
CA VAL A 366 25.59 -3.56 7.97
C VAL A 366 26.19 -4.37 6.82
N GLY A 367 25.53 -5.47 6.47
CA GLY A 367 25.98 -6.38 5.43
C GLY A 367 25.76 -5.79 4.04
N LYS A 368 26.63 -6.17 3.10
CA LYS A 368 26.47 -5.78 1.68
C LYS A 368 25.22 -6.47 1.11
N PRO A 369 24.38 -5.76 0.34
CA PRO A 369 23.23 -6.36 -0.33
C PRO A 369 23.61 -7.60 -1.15
N PHE A 370 22.70 -8.58 -1.20
CA PHE A 370 22.82 -9.70 -2.13
C PHE A 370 22.65 -9.23 -3.57
N LEU A 371 23.14 -10.03 -4.52
CA LEU A 371 23.04 -9.71 -5.94
C LEU A 371 21.56 -9.63 -6.35
N GLY A 372 21.14 -8.46 -6.85
CA GLY A 372 19.77 -8.19 -7.27
C GLY A 372 18.90 -7.53 -6.19
N GLU A 373 19.35 -7.47 -4.94
CA GLU A 373 18.63 -6.79 -3.86
C GLU A 373 19.19 -5.37 -3.62
N ALA A 374 18.31 -4.43 -3.29
CA ALA A 374 18.70 -3.08 -2.90
C ALA A 374 18.96 -2.94 -1.38
N ARG A 375 18.31 -3.80 -0.58
CA ARG A 375 18.41 -3.82 0.89
C ARG A 375 19.68 -4.53 1.37
N PRO A 376 20.25 -4.16 2.53
CA PRO A 376 21.40 -4.86 3.09
C PRO A 376 21.07 -6.33 3.42
N SER A 377 22.09 -7.19 3.39
CA SER A 377 21.91 -8.62 3.71
C SER A 377 21.62 -8.88 5.19
N GLU A 378 22.10 -8.00 6.07
CA GLU A 378 21.91 -8.06 7.51
C GLU A 378 22.15 -6.67 8.12
N VAL A 379 21.49 -6.39 9.24
CA VAL A 379 21.75 -5.20 10.06
C VAL A 379 21.78 -5.64 11.52
N ARG A 380 22.90 -5.40 12.21
CA ARG A 380 23.09 -5.76 13.62
C ARG A 380 23.37 -4.53 14.48
N ALA A 381 22.73 -4.50 15.64
CA ALA A 381 22.88 -3.46 16.64
C ALA A 381 23.18 -4.07 18.01
N GLU A 382 23.91 -3.36 18.85
CA GLU A 382 24.04 -3.65 20.28
C GLU A 382 23.18 -2.63 21.04
N CYS A 383 22.29 -3.12 21.91
CA CYS A 383 21.43 -2.31 22.77
C CYS A 383 21.71 -2.61 24.24
N SER A 384 22.12 -1.60 25.01
CA SER A 384 22.44 -1.74 26.43
C SER A 384 21.29 -1.24 27.31
N VAL A 385 20.84 -2.08 28.25
CA VAL A 385 19.82 -1.75 29.26
C VAL A 385 20.29 -2.15 30.65
N THR A 386 19.80 -1.43 31.67
CA THR A 386 20.11 -1.74 33.07
C THR A 386 18.89 -2.30 33.80
N LEU A 387 19.13 -3.34 34.59
CA LEU A 387 18.17 -3.95 35.51
C LEU A 387 18.25 -3.32 36.91
N ALA A 388 19.11 -2.32 37.12
CA ALA A 388 19.23 -1.64 38.39
C ALA A 388 17.91 -0.94 38.75
N GLY A 389 17.39 -1.23 39.95
CA GLY A 389 16.11 -0.70 40.42
C GLY A 389 14.88 -1.49 39.96
N CYS A 390 15.05 -2.53 39.13
CA CYS A 390 13.97 -3.46 38.82
C CYS A 390 13.69 -4.40 40.00
N ARG A 391 12.43 -4.82 40.15
CA ARG A 391 12.07 -5.92 41.06
C ARG A 391 12.73 -7.21 40.58
N ALA A 392 13.07 -8.12 41.49
CA ALA A 392 13.75 -9.37 41.18
C ALA A 392 13.03 -10.20 40.10
N GLU A 393 11.70 -10.29 40.18
CA GLU A 393 10.85 -10.97 39.18
C GLU A 393 11.01 -10.36 37.78
N VAL A 394 11.00 -9.03 37.69
CA VAL A 394 11.15 -8.30 36.42
C VAL A 394 12.55 -8.46 35.86
N ALA A 395 13.58 -8.35 36.72
CA ALA A 395 14.97 -8.55 36.32
C ALA A 395 15.20 -9.98 35.80
N GLN A 396 14.58 -10.98 36.43
CA GLN A 396 14.63 -12.37 35.98
C GLN A 396 13.96 -12.54 34.60
N GLU A 397 12.79 -11.93 34.38
CA GLU A 397 12.12 -11.97 33.06
C GLU A 397 12.95 -11.35 31.95
N TRP A 398 13.59 -10.21 32.19
CA TRP A 398 14.47 -9.57 31.21
C TRP A 398 15.75 -10.38 30.94
N THR A 399 16.23 -11.11 31.94
CA THR A 399 17.38 -12.02 31.81
C THR A 399 17.02 -13.29 31.03
N GLN A 400 15.73 -13.63 30.93
CA GLN A 400 15.23 -14.80 30.21
C GLN A 400 14.94 -14.54 28.72
N LEU A 401 15.25 -13.35 28.20
CA LEU A 401 15.16 -13.08 26.76
C LEU A 401 16.10 -14.03 26.00
N ARG A 402 15.55 -14.69 24.99
CA ARG A 402 16.23 -15.71 24.19
C ARG A 402 16.42 -15.24 22.77
N ARG A 403 17.23 -16.00 22.04
CA ARG A 403 17.31 -15.90 20.59
C ARG A 403 15.91 -16.01 19.99
N HIS A 404 15.67 -15.26 18.93
CA HIS A 404 14.40 -15.17 18.21
C HIS A 404 13.27 -14.41 18.93
N ASP A 405 13.48 -13.96 20.17
CA ASP A 405 12.51 -13.06 20.82
C ASP A 405 12.47 -11.71 20.09
N VAL A 406 11.26 -11.26 19.74
CA VAL A 406 11.05 -9.96 19.12
C VAL A 406 10.95 -8.86 20.19
N VAL A 407 11.70 -7.78 20.00
CA VAL A 407 11.69 -6.57 20.81
C VAL A 407 11.45 -5.34 19.95
N PHE A 408 11.03 -4.24 20.56
CA PHE A 408 10.76 -2.97 19.87
C PHE A 408 11.61 -1.85 20.47
N LEU A 409 12.29 -1.13 19.59
CA LEU A 409 13.02 0.09 19.88
C LEU A 409 12.10 1.28 19.66
N LEU A 410 11.93 2.11 20.70
CA LEU A 410 11.06 3.27 20.67
C LEU A 410 11.88 4.55 20.85
N THR A 411 11.50 5.60 20.13
CA THR A 411 11.96 6.98 20.39
C THR A 411 10.81 7.79 20.92
N ILE A 412 10.93 8.26 22.17
CA ILE A 412 9.93 9.09 22.83
C ILE A 412 10.53 10.45 23.14
N ASP A 413 9.98 11.50 22.56
CA ASP A 413 10.32 12.90 22.87
C ASP A 413 9.09 13.61 23.45
N SER A 414 9.04 13.68 24.78
CA SER A 414 7.91 14.21 25.52
C SER A 414 7.66 15.70 25.22
N PRO A 415 6.43 16.12 24.88
CA PRO A 415 6.11 17.53 24.67
C PRO A 415 6.23 18.36 25.96
N ILE A 416 6.47 19.68 25.82
CA ILE A 416 6.68 20.63 26.93
C ILE A 416 5.41 20.81 27.77
N GLU A 417 4.24 20.84 27.12
CA GLU A 417 2.97 21.01 27.79
C GLU A 417 2.38 19.66 28.20
N ASN A 418 1.93 19.57 29.45
CA ASN A 418 1.28 18.38 29.96
C ASN A 418 0.09 18.04 29.06
N GLY A 419 0.19 16.94 28.32
CA GLY A 419 -0.88 16.35 27.52
C GLY A 419 -2.09 15.95 28.38
N LYS A 420 -2.86 16.95 28.81
CA LYS A 420 -4.23 16.81 29.31
C LYS A 420 -5.24 16.94 28.19
N ASP A 421 -4.80 17.31 26.99
CA ASP A 421 -5.70 17.35 25.84
C ASP A 421 -5.92 15.92 25.32
N THR A 422 -7.05 15.35 25.71
CA THR A 422 -7.47 14.01 25.27
C THR A 422 -7.85 13.96 23.80
N ALA A 423 -7.93 15.12 23.13
CA ALA A 423 -8.29 15.21 21.72
C ALA A 423 -7.14 14.81 20.77
N LEU A 424 -5.88 14.92 21.20
CA LEU A 424 -4.72 14.61 20.36
C LEU A 424 -4.52 13.08 20.17
N PRO A 425 -4.04 12.64 18.99
CA PRO A 425 -3.63 11.26 18.78
C PRO A 425 -2.61 10.78 19.80
N PHE A 426 -2.63 9.48 20.11
CA PHE A 426 -1.75 8.89 21.13
C PHE A 426 -0.27 9.21 20.90
N ALA A 427 0.22 9.07 19.67
CA ALA A 427 1.62 9.28 19.32
C ALA A 427 2.06 10.73 19.64
N GLU A 428 1.28 11.73 19.22
CA GLU A 428 1.54 13.14 19.51
C GLU A 428 1.46 13.46 21.00
N ARG A 429 0.43 12.94 21.68
CA ARG A 429 0.22 13.17 23.12
C ARG A 429 1.35 12.58 23.98
N SER A 430 1.83 11.40 23.61
CA SER A 430 2.89 10.70 24.34
C SER A 430 4.30 11.14 23.93
N GLY A 431 4.42 11.82 22.77
CA GLY A 431 5.70 12.16 22.17
C GLY A 431 6.37 10.97 21.47
N LEU A 432 5.63 9.90 21.14
CA LEU A 432 6.17 8.76 20.41
C LEU A 432 6.48 9.18 18.97
N ARG A 433 7.76 9.11 18.58
CA ARG A 433 8.24 9.54 17.26
C ARG A 433 8.62 8.40 16.33
N CYS A 434 9.11 7.29 16.88
CA CYS A 434 9.61 6.18 16.08
C CYS A 434 9.40 4.85 16.80
N VAL A 435 9.05 3.82 16.02
CA VAL A 435 8.94 2.42 16.43
C VAL A 435 9.72 1.56 15.45
N ARG A 436 10.69 0.76 15.90
CA ARG A 436 11.37 -0.24 15.06
C ARG A 436 11.39 -1.59 15.77
N GLY A 437 11.00 -2.64 15.07
CA GLY A 437 11.16 -4.00 15.56
C GLY A 437 12.57 -4.53 15.35
N ALA A 438 12.96 -5.43 16.24
CA ALA A 438 14.23 -6.14 16.20
C ALA A 438 14.07 -7.56 16.76
N GLU A 439 14.95 -8.45 16.35
CA GLU A 439 15.03 -9.80 16.86
C GLU A 439 16.27 -9.97 17.74
N VAL A 440 16.11 -10.55 18.92
CA VAL A 440 17.25 -10.86 19.81
C VAL A 440 18.05 -12.01 19.21
N VAL A 441 19.36 -11.79 19.08
CA VAL A 441 20.32 -12.81 18.64
C VAL A 441 20.92 -13.49 19.86
N GLN A 442 21.40 -12.68 20.81
CA GLN A 442 22.02 -13.13 22.04
C GLN A 442 22.01 -11.98 23.06
N VAL A 443 22.16 -12.34 24.33
CA VAL A 443 22.28 -11.39 25.45
C VAL A 443 23.64 -11.59 26.11
N VAL A 444 24.36 -10.50 26.32
CA VAL A 444 25.68 -10.49 26.96
C VAL A 444 25.62 -9.64 28.23
N ASP A 445 26.26 -10.08 29.31
CA ASP A 445 26.38 -9.29 30.54
C ASP A 445 27.64 -8.39 30.57
N GLU A 446 27.89 -7.73 31.70
CA GLU A 446 29.08 -6.91 31.92
C GLU A 446 30.39 -7.71 32.10
N GLU A 447 30.29 -8.99 32.47
CA GLU A 447 31.42 -9.91 32.63
C GLU A 447 31.77 -10.63 31.30
N GLY A 448 30.96 -10.43 30.25
CA GLY A 448 31.14 -11.04 28.93
C GLY A 448 30.47 -12.40 28.79
N HIS A 449 29.62 -12.81 29.74
CA HIS A 449 28.87 -14.05 29.63
C HIS A 449 27.78 -13.94 28.57
N VAL A 450 27.70 -14.95 27.71
CA VAL A 450 26.74 -15.00 26.60
C VAL A 450 25.60 -15.95 26.93
N TYR A 451 24.38 -15.50 26.67
CA TYR A 451 23.15 -16.26 26.81
C TYR A 451 22.33 -16.19 25.52
N THR A 452 22.02 -17.35 24.96
CA THR A 452 21.16 -17.50 23.78
C THR A 452 19.79 -18.09 24.12
N GLY A 453 19.68 -18.80 25.23
CA GLY A 453 18.47 -19.51 25.64
C GLY A 453 18.23 -20.82 24.89
N GLU A 454 19.15 -21.25 24.03
CA GLU A 454 19.06 -22.49 23.22
C GLU A 454 20.18 -23.48 23.50
N SER A 455 21.32 -23.01 24.04
CA SER A 455 22.53 -23.82 24.17
C SER A 455 22.70 -24.38 25.58
N GLU A 456 23.14 -25.63 25.68
CA GLU A 456 23.61 -26.19 26.96
C GLU A 456 24.86 -25.46 27.50
N ASN A 457 25.57 -24.72 26.64
CA ASN A 457 26.74 -23.91 27.00
C ASN A 457 26.37 -22.48 27.44
N ASP A 458 25.08 -22.13 27.52
CA ASP A 458 24.65 -20.80 27.92
C ASP A 458 25.13 -20.48 29.35
N GLN A 459 25.81 -19.35 29.48
CA GLN A 459 26.36 -18.92 30.76
C GLN A 459 25.29 -18.14 31.55
N GLY A 460 25.27 -18.33 32.87
CA GLY A 460 24.38 -17.58 33.74
C GLY A 460 24.79 -16.11 33.79
N LEU A 461 23.93 -15.23 33.26
CA LEU A 461 24.17 -13.78 33.23
C LEU A 461 24.27 -13.19 34.64
N ARG A 462 25.27 -12.35 34.87
CA ARG A 462 25.58 -11.69 36.13
C ARG A 462 25.43 -10.18 36.05
N GLY A 463 25.49 -9.52 37.20
CA GLY A 463 25.35 -8.07 37.26
C GLY A 463 23.98 -7.55 36.82
N ASN A 464 23.91 -6.23 36.64
CA ASN A 464 22.67 -5.53 36.29
C ASN A 464 22.64 -5.04 34.84
N LEU A 465 23.77 -5.03 34.13
CA LEU A 465 23.83 -4.59 32.74
C LEU A 465 23.51 -5.76 31.80
N ARG A 466 22.67 -5.50 30.80
CA ARG A 466 22.38 -6.43 29.70
C ARG A 466 22.65 -5.73 28.38
N LYS A 467 23.54 -6.32 27.58
CA LYS A 467 23.83 -5.92 26.20
C LYS A 467 23.16 -6.91 25.27
N LEU A 468 22.11 -6.48 24.59
CA LEU A 468 21.38 -7.30 23.65
C LEU A 468 21.98 -7.08 22.25
N GLU A 469 22.44 -8.16 21.63
CA GLU A 469 22.70 -8.15 20.20
C GLU A 469 21.37 -8.34 19.47
N LEU A 470 21.03 -7.35 18.65
CA LEU A 470 19.77 -7.26 17.94
C LEU A 470 20.00 -7.36 16.43
N GLN A 471 19.13 -8.10 15.75
CA GLN A 471 19.00 -8.10 14.30
C GLN A 471 17.81 -7.22 13.90
N LEU A 472 18.09 -6.16 13.14
CA LEU A 472 17.08 -5.22 12.66
C LEU A 472 16.54 -5.65 11.30
N ASP A 473 15.32 -5.21 10.98
CA ASP A 473 14.72 -5.44 9.66
C ASP A 473 15.48 -4.67 8.56
N THR A 474 15.95 -5.41 7.57
CA THR A 474 16.80 -4.88 6.50
C THR A 474 16.00 -4.04 5.50
N ALA A 475 14.72 -4.35 5.29
CA ALA A 475 13.84 -3.58 4.41
C ALA A 475 13.52 -2.23 5.06
N GLN A 476 13.19 -2.21 6.35
CA GLN A 476 12.96 -0.98 7.11
C GLN A 476 14.22 -0.12 7.18
N TYR A 477 15.39 -0.72 7.41
CA TYR A 477 16.66 0.01 7.38
C TYR A 477 16.94 0.66 6.03
N HIS A 478 16.64 -0.04 4.94
CA HIS A 478 16.78 0.52 3.60
C HIS A 478 15.87 1.74 3.39
N LEU A 479 14.61 1.67 3.83
CA LEU A 479 13.67 2.79 3.75
C LEU A 479 14.12 3.98 4.60
N ASP A 480 14.60 3.73 5.82
CA ASP A 480 15.11 4.78 6.72
C ASP A 480 16.36 5.45 6.13
N ALA A 481 17.29 4.67 5.58
CA ALA A 481 18.49 5.19 4.92
C ALA A 481 18.17 6.03 3.67
N GLN A 482 17.17 5.61 2.87
CA GLN A 482 16.69 6.42 1.74
C GLN A 482 16.07 7.74 2.20
N ALA A 483 15.20 7.70 3.22
CA ALA A 483 14.58 8.90 3.77
C ALA A 483 15.64 9.89 4.33
N MET A 484 16.70 9.37 4.94
CA MET A 484 17.84 10.17 5.41
C MET A 484 18.63 10.78 4.25
N ALA A 485 18.95 9.99 3.21
CA ALA A 485 19.68 10.47 2.04
C ALA A 485 18.92 11.58 1.28
N GLU A 486 17.60 11.51 1.28
CA GLU A 486 16.72 12.53 0.68
C GLU A 486 16.46 13.73 1.60
N GLY A 487 17.00 13.74 2.83
CA GLY A 487 16.81 14.82 3.80
C GLY A 487 15.40 14.90 4.38
N ARG A 488 14.58 13.83 4.22
CA ARG A 488 13.23 13.74 4.78
C ARG A 488 13.22 13.41 6.27
N ALA A 489 14.26 12.74 6.76
CA ALA A 489 14.42 12.35 8.17
C ALA A 489 15.88 12.46 8.64
N GLY A 490 16.09 12.58 9.95
CA GLY A 490 17.41 12.49 10.57
C GLY A 490 17.85 11.04 10.79
N ASP A 491 19.00 10.83 11.45
CA ASP A 491 19.46 9.48 11.83
C ASP A 491 18.65 8.93 13.01
N ILE A 492 17.65 8.12 12.70
CA ILE A 492 16.72 7.50 13.66
C ILE A 492 17.46 6.50 14.58
N TYR A 493 18.54 5.87 14.10
CA TYR A 493 19.24 4.84 14.88
C TYR A 493 20.04 5.40 16.06
N GLN A 494 20.14 6.73 16.18
CA GLN A 494 20.74 7.42 17.31
C GLN A 494 19.71 7.97 18.31
N THR A 495 18.41 7.87 18.02
CA THR A 495 17.37 8.53 18.83
C THR A 495 16.65 7.60 19.81
N PHE A 496 16.82 6.29 19.68
CA PHE A 496 16.11 5.31 20.52
C PHE A 496 16.45 5.46 22.00
N ASN A 497 15.41 5.51 22.83
CA ASN A 497 15.55 5.72 24.27
C ASN A 497 14.72 4.76 25.12
N VAL A 498 13.93 3.87 24.51
CA VAL A 498 13.19 2.80 25.21
C VAL A 498 13.29 1.49 24.42
N LEU A 499 13.53 0.40 25.14
CA LEU A 499 13.42 -0.97 24.64
C LEU A 499 12.19 -1.62 25.26
N LEU A 500 11.29 -2.13 24.42
CA LEU A 500 10.07 -2.83 24.79
C LEU A 500 10.20 -4.31 24.41
N ARG A 501 9.93 -5.21 25.35
CA ARG A 501 9.73 -6.64 25.08
C ARG A 501 8.23 -6.97 25.09
N ARG A 502 7.86 -8.10 24.50
CA ARG A 502 6.48 -8.63 24.53
C ARG A 502 6.43 -9.99 25.24
N LYS A 503 5.23 -10.48 25.55
CA LYS A 503 5.08 -11.82 26.14
C LYS A 503 5.36 -12.87 25.06
N PRO A 504 6.21 -13.89 25.32
CA PRO A 504 6.57 -14.88 24.29
C PRO A 504 5.40 -15.58 23.60
N LYS A 505 4.31 -15.87 24.34
CA LYS A 505 3.12 -16.52 23.78
C LYS A 505 2.37 -15.67 22.73
N GLU A 506 2.45 -14.35 22.86
CA GLU A 506 1.76 -13.35 22.03
C GLU A 506 2.72 -12.76 20.98
N ASN A 507 3.97 -13.25 20.91
CA ASN A 507 5.06 -12.65 20.14
C ASN A 507 5.57 -13.55 19.00
N ASN A 508 4.70 -14.38 18.43
CA ASN A 508 5.05 -15.33 17.36
C ASN A 508 4.70 -14.83 15.95
N PHE A 509 4.36 -13.55 15.79
CA PHE A 509 3.90 -13.04 14.51
C PHE A 509 4.99 -13.04 13.44
N LYS A 510 6.23 -12.68 13.81
CA LYS A 510 7.34 -12.54 12.84
C LYS A 510 7.73 -13.86 12.18
N PRO A 511 7.94 -14.98 12.90
CA PRO A 511 8.19 -16.29 12.27
C PRO A 511 7.05 -16.85 11.41
N ILE A 512 5.82 -16.33 11.57
CA ILE A 512 4.67 -16.72 10.73
C ILE A 512 4.63 -15.88 9.44
N LEU A 513 5.12 -14.64 9.49
CA LEU A 513 5.22 -13.74 8.34
C LEU A 513 6.45 -14.03 7.46
N ASP A 514 7.56 -14.44 8.07
CA ASP A 514 8.74 -15.02 7.40
C ASP A 514 8.40 -16.32 6.66
#